data_AF-A0A9X0MJL3-F1
#
_entry.id   AF-A0A9X0MJL3-F1
#
_cell.length_a   1.000
_cell.length_b   1.000
_cell.length_c   1.000
_cell.angle_alpha   90.00
_cell.angle_beta   90.00
_cell.angle_gamma   90.00
#
_symmetry.space_group_name_H-M   'P 1'
#
loop_
_entity.id
_entity.type
_entity.pdbx_description
1 polymer ?
#
loop_
_entity_poly.entity_id
_entity_poly.type
_entity_poly.pdbx_seq_one_letter_code
_entity_poly.pdbx_strand_id
1 'polypeptide(L)'
;MKLIFLDIDGVMNHSNYFVRSKHHMLQAFCPTALANLKEILEKCDAKIVVSSTWRKLGSVKILKRAIFSHYGLQKYVIGRTPELRGEPRGAEIQAFMDNFKNPIDRFIIIDDGDDMLHLSDRLVLTNPYEDGLNHRKRDEAIQLLNEF
;
A
#
# COMPACT_ATOMS: atom_id res chain seq x y z
N MET A 1 -1.77 3.73 16.27
CA MET A 1 -1.29 2.59 15.45
C MET A 1 -0.47 3.04 14.26
N LYS A 2 0.31 2.13 13.64
CA LYS A 2 1.10 2.42 12.43
C LYS A 2 0.39 2.00 11.15
N LEU A 3 0.36 2.87 10.13
CA LEU A 3 -0.32 2.62 8.86
C LEU A 3 0.61 2.63 7.64
N ILE A 4 0.27 1.82 6.65
CA ILE A 4 0.83 1.86 5.30
C ILE A 4 -0.31 2.18 4.34
N PHE A 5 -0.23 3.33 3.67
CA PHE A 5 -1.05 3.64 2.51
C PHE A 5 -0.39 3.00 1.29
N LEU A 6 -1.02 1.95 0.76
CA LEU A 6 -0.39 1.04 -0.21
C LEU A 6 -1.04 1.20 -1.59
N ASP A 7 -0.25 1.62 -2.59
CA ASP A 7 -0.55 1.34 -3.99
C ASP A 7 -0.14 -0.09 -4.36
N ILE A 8 -0.64 -0.58 -5.49
CA ILE A 8 -0.51 -1.96 -5.93
C ILE A 8 0.14 -2.03 -7.30
N ASP A 9 -0.39 -1.32 -8.29
CA ASP A 9 0.25 -1.24 -9.61
C ASP A 9 1.53 -0.40 -9.48
N GLY A 10 2.63 -0.84 -10.09
CA GLY A 10 3.95 -0.21 -9.91
C GLY A 10 4.68 -0.55 -8.59
N VAL A 11 3.94 -0.94 -7.55
CA VAL A 11 4.48 -1.28 -6.22
C VAL A 11 4.56 -2.79 -5.99
N MET A 12 3.41 -3.45 -5.95
CA MET A 12 3.27 -4.89 -5.68
C MET A 12 3.33 -5.72 -6.96
N ASN A 13 3.06 -5.10 -8.10
CA ASN A 13 3.38 -5.59 -9.43
C ASN A 13 4.15 -4.48 -10.17
N HIS A 14 4.93 -4.83 -11.18
CA HIS A 14 5.76 -3.89 -11.93
C HIS A 14 6.08 -4.47 -13.31
N SER A 15 6.71 -3.71 -14.21
CA SER A 15 6.99 -4.13 -15.60
C SER A 15 7.70 -5.49 -15.69
N ASN A 16 8.69 -5.72 -14.83
CA ASN A 16 9.46 -6.98 -14.79
C ASN A 16 8.70 -8.15 -14.13
N TYR A 17 7.53 -7.88 -13.53
CA TYR A 17 6.63 -8.90 -13.00
C TYR A 17 5.17 -8.50 -13.23
N PHE A 18 4.75 -8.46 -14.50
CA PHE A 18 3.39 -8.12 -14.90
C PHE A 18 2.59 -9.36 -15.31
N VAL A 19 2.40 -10.27 -14.36
CA VAL A 19 1.78 -11.58 -14.60
C VAL A 19 0.34 -11.59 -14.12
N ARG A 20 -0.58 -12.20 -14.87
CA ARG A 20 -1.97 -12.38 -14.43
C ARG A 20 -2.06 -13.34 -13.24
N SER A 21 -2.84 -12.98 -12.22
CA SER A 21 -3.08 -13.86 -11.08
C SER A 21 -3.84 -15.11 -11.48
N LYS A 22 -3.47 -16.25 -10.88
CA LYS A 22 -4.21 -17.51 -10.99
C LYS A 22 -5.38 -17.60 -9.99
N HIS A 23 -5.45 -16.67 -9.04
CA HIS A 23 -6.40 -16.72 -7.93
C HIS A 23 -7.46 -15.62 -7.96
N HIS A 24 -7.19 -14.52 -8.68
CA HIS A 24 -8.12 -13.41 -8.81
C HIS A 24 -8.00 -12.75 -10.20
N MET A 25 -8.92 -11.83 -10.53
CA MET A 25 -9.07 -11.29 -11.89
C MET A 25 -8.02 -10.23 -12.29
N LEU A 26 -7.05 -9.92 -11.42
CA LEU A 26 -6.08 -8.84 -11.60
C LEU A 26 -4.65 -9.41 -11.69
N GLN A 27 -3.65 -8.53 -11.72
CA GLN A 27 -2.24 -8.93 -11.77
C GLN A 27 -1.79 -9.57 -10.46
N ALA A 28 -0.91 -10.55 -10.53
CA ALA A 28 -0.34 -11.20 -9.36
C ALA A 28 0.61 -10.24 -8.63
N PHE A 29 0.70 -10.36 -7.31
CA PHE A 29 1.78 -9.70 -6.58
C PHE A 29 3.10 -10.39 -6.92
N CYS A 30 4.13 -9.59 -7.19
CA CYS A 30 5.51 -10.01 -7.28
C CYS A 30 5.93 -10.70 -5.98
N PRO A 31 6.47 -11.93 -6.03
CA PRO A 31 6.90 -12.67 -4.84
C PRO A 31 7.90 -11.89 -3.98
N THR A 32 8.82 -11.15 -4.61
CA THR A 32 9.80 -10.30 -3.92
C THR A 32 9.10 -9.15 -3.19
N ALA A 33 8.23 -8.41 -3.88
CA ALA A 33 7.46 -7.32 -3.26
C ALA A 33 6.57 -7.82 -2.12
N LEU A 34 5.95 -9.00 -2.28
CA LEU A 34 5.15 -9.62 -1.24
C LEU A 34 5.97 -10.00 -0.01
N ALA A 35 7.17 -10.57 -0.19
CA ALA A 35 8.06 -10.91 0.91
C ALA A 35 8.49 -9.65 1.68
N ASN A 36 8.87 -8.60 0.94
CA ASN A 36 9.25 -7.30 1.51
C ASN A 36 8.09 -6.65 2.29
N LEU A 37 6.88 -6.64 1.72
CA LEU A 37 5.70 -6.10 2.40
C LEU A 37 5.40 -6.87 3.70
N LYS A 38 5.45 -8.21 3.67
CA LYS A 38 5.24 -9.03 4.89
C LYS A 38 6.25 -8.70 5.98
N GLU A 39 7.52 -8.53 5.61
CA GLU A 39 8.56 -8.16 6.57
C GLU A 39 8.33 -6.79 7.21
N ILE A 40 7.90 -5.78 6.43
CA ILE A 40 7.52 -4.45 6.99
C ILE A 40 6.37 -4.62 7.97
N LEU A 41 5.31 -5.33 7.58
CA LEU A 41 4.11 -5.51 8.40
C LEU A 41 4.41 -6.23 9.73
N GLU A 42 5.28 -7.24 9.68
CA GLU A 42 5.67 -8.03 10.85
C GLU A 42 6.61 -7.24 11.78
N LYS A 43 7.63 -6.57 11.24
CA LYS A 43 8.59 -5.80 12.05
C LYS A 43 8.00 -4.53 12.65
N CYS A 44 7.03 -3.91 11.99
CA CYS A 44 6.47 -2.63 12.41
C CYS A 44 5.08 -2.74 13.05
N ASP A 45 4.48 -3.94 13.10
CA ASP A 45 3.06 -4.14 13.44
C ASP A 45 2.12 -3.17 12.71
N ALA A 46 2.42 -2.91 11.44
CA ALA A 46 1.68 -1.94 10.64
C ALA A 46 0.40 -2.56 10.04
N LYS A 47 -0.57 -1.71 9.73
CA LYS A 47 -1.82 -2.07 9.04
C LYS A 47 -1.89 -1.39 7.67
N ILE A 48 -2.58 -2.02 6.72
CA ILE A 48 -2.72 -1.54 5.34
C ILE A 48 -4.01 -0.75 5.19
N VAL A 49 -3.90 0.43 4.61
CA VAL A 49 -4.99 1.16 3.97
C VAL A 49 -4.74 1.12 2.47
N VAL A 50 -5.67 0.55 1.69
CA VAL A 50 -5.51 0.45 0.24
C VAL A 50 -5.68 1.84 -0.37
N SER A 51 -4.59 2.37 -0.92
CA SER A 51 -4.51 3.63 -1.63
C SER A 51 -4.10 3.29 -3.07
N SER A 52 -5.01 2.69 -3.83
CA SER A 52 -4.76 2.14 -5.17
C SER A 52 -6.05 2.14 -5.97
N THR A 53 -5.99 2.19 -7.29
CA THR A 53 -7.19 2.05 -8.15
C THR A 53 -7.96 0.77 -7.88
N TRP A 54 -7.28 -0.27 -7.37
CA TRP A 54 -7.88 -1.54 -6.95
C TRP A 54 -8.94 -1.38 -5.87
N ARG A 55 -8.92 -0.27 -5.11
CA ARG A 55 -9.96 0.10 -4.13
C ARG A 55 -11.36 0.13 -4.75
N LYS A 56 -11.46 0.33 -6.06
CA LYS A 56 -12.72 0.36 -6.84
C LYS A 56 -13.40 -1.00 -6.98
N LEU A 57 -12.71 -2.11 -6.68
CA LEU A 57 -13.33 -3.45 -6.66
C LEU A 57 -14.41 -3.60 -5.60
N GLY A 58 -14.43 -2.76 -4.56
CA GLY A 58 -15.53 -2.70 -3.62
C GLY A 58 -15.13 -2.37 -2.18
N SER A 59 -15.89 -2.92 -1.24
CA SER A 59 -15.65 -2.70 0.19
C SER A 59 -14.35 -3.35 0.68
N VAL A 60 -13.83 -2.91 1.83
CA VAL A 60 -12.67 -3.54 2.49
C VAL A 60 -12.87 -5.05 2.67
N LYS A 61 -14.10 -5.49 2.97
CA LYS A 61 -14.44 -6.93 3.07
C LYS A 61 -14.24 -7.66 1.73
N ILE A 62 -14.61 -7.03 0.62
CA ILE A 62 -14.40 -7.57 -0.72
C ILE A 62 -12.90 -7.62 -1.04
N LEU A 63 -12.16 -6.53 -0.82
CA LEU A 63 -10.71 -6.49 -1.05
C LEU A 63 -9.98 -7.59 -0.27
N LYS A 64 -10.30 -7.72 1.03
CA LYS A 64 -9.77 -8.79 1.89
C LYS A 64 -10.00 -10.17 1.30
N ARG A 65 -11.24 -10.48 0.93
CA ARG A 65 -11.62 -11.81 0.46
C ARG A 65 -11.08 -12.10 -0.94
N ALA A 66 -11.26 -11.18 -1.88
CA ALA A 66 -11.03 -11.40 -3.30
C ALA A 66 -9.58 -11.21 -3.73
N ILE A 67 -8.77 -10.48 -2.95
CA ILE A 67 -7.37 -10.17 -3.30
C ILE A 67 -6.43 -10.60 -2.17
N PHE A 68 -6.50 -9.94 -1.02
CA PHE A 68 -5.45 -10.05 0.00
C PHE A 68 -5.43 -11.41 0.71
N SER A 69 -6.54 -12.16 0.73
CA SER A 69 -6.60 -13.50 1.31
C SER A 69 -5.68 -14.50 0.61
N HIS A 70 -5.53 -14.38 -0.71
CA HIS A 70 -4.67 -15.23 -1.53
C HIS A 70 -3.18 -15.04 -1.24
N TYR A 71 -2.82 -13.93 -0.58
CA TYR A 71 -1.45 -13.59 -0.19
C TYR A 71 -1.20 -13.70 1.32
N GLY A 72 -2.22 -14.08 2.10
CA GLY A 72 -2.16 -14.12 3.56
C GLY A 72 -2.12 -12.74 4.23
N LEU A 73 -2.62 -11.70 3.55
CA LEU A 73 -2.54 -10.30 3.99
C LEU A 73 -3.87 -9.74 4.54
N GLN A 74 -4.96 -10.50 4.45
CA GLN A 74 -6.32 -10.07 4.79
C GLN A 74 -6.47 -9.52 6.22
N LYS A 75 -5.65 -9.97 7.16
CA LYS A 75 -5.66 -9.50 8.56
C LYS A 75 -5.05 -8.10 8.71
N TYR A 76 -4.16 -7.70 7.81
CA TYR A 76 -3.48 -6.41 7.87
C TYR A 76 -4.29 -5.28 7.24
N VAL A 77 -5.15 -5.58 6.28
CA VAL A 77 -5.99 -4.56 5.62
C VAL A 77 -7.05 -4.06 6.60
N ILE A 78 -7.13 -2.75 6.82
CA ILE A 78 -8.12 -2.15 7.73
C ILE A 78 -9.00 -1.12 7.04
N GLY A 79 -8.57 -0.61 5.88
CA GLY A 79 -9.23 0.50 5.21
C GLY A 79 -8.93 0.55 3.72
N ARG A 80 -9.59 1.50 3.07
CA ARG A 80 -9.25 2.00 1.74
C ARG A 80 -9.48 3.51 1.74
N THR A 81 -8.69 4.25 0.98
CA THR A 81 -8.93 5.68 0.81
C THR A 81 -10.28 5.95 0.11
N PRO A 82 -10.90 7.12 0.31
CA PRO A 82 -12.00 7.58 -0.53
C PRO A 82 -11.56 7.77 -1.98
N GLU A 83 -12.52 7.97 -2.88
CA GLU A 83 -12.23 8.43 -4.24
C GLU A 83 -12.64 9.90 -4.33
N LEU A 84 -11.64 10.78 -4.49
CA LEU A 84 -11.86 12.22 -4.64
C LEU A 84 -11.61 12.58 -6.11
N ARG A 85 -12.68 12.92 -6.84
CA ARG A 85 -12.60 13.14 -8.29
C ARG A 85 -11.74 14.37 -8.60
N GLY A 86 -10.67 14.17 -9.38
CA GLY A 86 -9.78 15.24 -9.83
C GLY A 86 -8.74 15.67 -8.79
N GLU A 87 -8.69 14.99 -7.64
CA GLU A 87 -7.74 15.28 -6.58
C GLU A 87 -6.53 14.33 -6.62
N PRO A 88 -5.34 14.77 -6.18
CA PRO A 88 -4.15 13.94 -6.11
C PRO A 88 -4.25 12.89 -4.99
N ARG A 89 -3.40 11.87 -5.05
CA ARG A 89 -3.37 10.77 -4.07
C ARG A 89 -3.21 11.27 -2.64
N GLY A 90 -2.36 12.27 -2.43
CA GLY A 90 -2.16 12.87 -1.11
C GLY A 90 -3.44 13.41 -0.47
N ALA A 91 -4.36 13.97 -1.27
CA ALA A 91 -5.65 14.46 -0.77
C ALA A 91 -6.58 13.33 -0.33
N GLU A 92 -6.62 12.21 -1.07
CA GLU A 92 -7.39 11.03 -0.68
C GLU A 92 -6.85 10.41 0.63
N ILE A 93 -5.54 10.37 0.78
CA ILE A 93 -4.86 9.88 2.00
C ILE A 93 -5.19 10.79 3.18
N GLN A 94 -5.08 12.12 3.03
CA GLN A 94 -5.44 13.07 4.08
C GLN A 94 -6.91 12.92 4.49
N ALA A 95 -7.83 12.84 3.52
CA ALA A 95 -9.25 12.66 3.80
C ALA A 95 -9.55 11.34 4.53
N PHE A 96 -8.80 10.28 4.26
CA PHE A 96 -8.89 9.05 5.06
C PHE A 96 -8.47 9.32 6.51
N MET A 97 -7.31 9.96 6.72
CA MET A 97 -6.77 10.23 8.05
C MET A 97 -7.70 11.11 8.89
N ASP A 98 -8.29 12.16 8.30
CA ASP A 98 -9.21 13.08 8.97
C ASP A 98 -10.47 12.39 9.50
N ASN A 99 -10.90 11.32 8.82
CA ASN A 99 -12.10 10.56 9.16
C ASN A 99 -11.79 9.26 9.93
N PHE A 100 -10.51 8.94 10.13
CA PHE A 100 -10.10 7.71 10.79
C PHE A 100 -10.21 7.86 12.31
N LYS A 101 -11.09 7.06 12.91
CA LYS A 101 -11.45 7.21 14.33
C LYS A 101 -10.36 6.79 15.32
N ASN A 102 -9.38 6.01 14.87
CA ASN A 102 -8.34 5.49 15.74
C ASN A 102 -7.08 6.35 15.64
N PRO A 103 -6.35 6.58 16.74
CA PRO A 103 -5.09 7.30 16.70
C PRO A 103 -4.09 6.68 15.71
N ILE A 104 -3.49 7.53 14.88
CA ILE A 104 -2.41 7.19 13.97
C ILE A 104 -1.11 7.69 14.60
N ASP A 105 -0.25 6.77 15.04
CA ASP A 105 1.02 7.14 15.68
C ASP A 105 2.03 7.52 14.59
N ARG A 106 1.94 6.82 13.45
CA ARG A 106 2.85 6.95 12.32
C ARG A 106 2.22 6.36 11.07
N PHE A 107 2.60 6.89 9.91
CA PHE A 107 2.23 6.29 8.65
C PHE A 107 3.34 6.51 7.62
N ILE A 108 3.32 5.64 6.61
CA ILE A 108 4.07 5.81 5.37
C ILE A 108 3.14 5.61 4.18
N ILE A 109 3.59 6.07 3.03
CA ILE A 109 2.95 5.86 1.73
C ILE A 109 3.93 5.04 0.90
N ILE A 110 3.47 3.94 0.29
CA ILE A 110 4.27 3.18 -0.67
C ILE A 110 3.53 3.24 -2.00
N ASP A 111 4.09 3.98 -2.95
CA ASP A 111 3.45 4.34 -4.22
C ASP A 111 4.54 4.48 -5.29
N ASP A 112 4.18 4.36 -6.57
CA ASP A 112 5.05 4.66 -7.70
C ASP A 112 4.81 6.08 -8.26
N GLY A 113 3.75 6.76 -7.83
CA GLY A 113 3.50 8.18 -8.05
C GLY A 113 4.00 9.08 -6.91
N ASP A 114 4.25 10.36 -7.22
CA ASP A 114 4.78 11.38 -6.31
C ASP A 114 3.79 12.51 -5.96
N ASP A 115 2.51 12.34 -6.28
CA ASP A 115 1.44 13.32 -6.06
C ASP A 115 0.90 13.32 -4.60
N MET A 116 1.81 13.35 -3.61
CA MET A 116 1.49 13.21 -2.19
C MET A 116 1.27 14.53 -1.43
N LEU A 117 1.35 15.68 -2.11
CA LEU A 117 1.17 17.02 -1.53
C LEU A 117 2.11 17.25 -0.33
N HIS A 118 1.58 17.70 0.82
CA HIS A 118 2.36 17.90 2.05
C HIS A 118 2.75 16.60 2.75
N LEU A 119 2.33 15.44 2.22
CA LEU A 119 2.65 14.11 2.77
C LEU A 119 3.90 13.49 2.12
N SER A 120 4.56 14.17 1.18
CA SER A 120 5.69 13.63 0.42
C SER A 120 6.87 13.16 1.27
N ASP A 121 7.10 13.75 2.45
CA ASP A 121 8.15 13.29 3.39
C ASP A 121 7.87 11.90 3.99
N ARG A 122 6.66 11.36 3.76
CA ARG A 122 6.26 10.01 4.19
C ARG A 122 6.24 9.01 3.04
N LEU A 123 6.61 9.43 1.83
CA LEU A 123 6.56 8.61 0.62
C LEU A 123 7.81 7.76 0.47
N VAL A 124 7.60 6.45 0.38
CA VAL A 124 8.55 5.46 -0.12
C VAL A 124 8.27 5.28 -1.61
N LEU A 125 8.90 6.10 -2.44
CA LEU A 125 8.67 6.12 -3.89
C LEU A 125 9.32 4.89 -4.55
N THR A 126 8.52 4.04 -5.19
CA THR A 126 8.98 2.85 -5.91
C THR A 126 9.22 3.11 -7.40
N ASN A 127 9.88 2.20 -8.10
CA ASN A 127 10.08 2.29 -9.55
C ASN A 127 9.24 1.20 -10.27
N PRO A 128 8.22 1.58 -11.05
CA PRO A 128 7.32 0.63 -11.70
C PRO A 128 7.98 -0.06 -12.92
N TYR A 129 9.10 0.47 -13.40
CA TYR A 129 9.83 -0.05 -14.55
C TYR A 129 10.99 -0.99 -14.16
N GLU A 130 11.26 -1.12 -12.86
CA GLU A 130 12.33 -1.97 -12.34
C GLU A 130 11.76 -3.04 -11.40
N ASP A 131 11.77 -2.81 -10.10
CA ASP A 131 11.57 -3.83 -9.07
C ASP A 131 10.51 -3.47 -8.02
N GLY A 132 9.71 -2.41 -8.23
CA GLY A 132 8.61 -2.01 -7.36
C GLY A 132 9.06 -1.90 -5.89
N LEU A 133 8.33 -2.57 -4.98
CA LEU A 133 8.72 -2.68 -3.57
C LEU A 133 9.89 -3.68 -3.39
N ASN A 134 11.11 -3.19 -3.63
CA ASN A 134 12.35 -3.93 -3.44
C ASN A 134 12.87 -3.88 -1.98
N HIS A 135 14.01 -4.53 -1.71
CA HIS A 135 14.60 -4.60 -0.37
C HIS A 135 15.10 -3.24 0.15
N ARG A 136 15.57 -2.34 -0.72
CA ARG A 136 15.98 -0.99 -0.33
C ARG A 136 14.78 -0.17 0.13
N LYS A 137 13.67 -0.26 -0.62
CA LYS A 137 12.39 0.38 -0.30
C LYS A 137 11.76 -0.20 0.96
N ARG A 138 11.93 -1.50 1.18
CA ARG A 138 11.57 -2.15 2.45
C ARG A 138 12.32 -1.56 3.64
N ASP A 139 13.63 -1.40 3.52
CA ASP A 139 14.47 -0.88 4.62
C ASP A 139 14.13 0.59 4.92
N GLU A 140 13.92 1.39 3.88
CA GLU A 140 13.40 2.77 3.96
C GLU A 140 12.04 2.82 4.69
N ALA A 141 11.10 1.96 4.30
CA ALA A 141 9.78 1.86 4.94
C ALA A 141 9.88 1.50 6.44
N ILE A 142 10.73 0.54 6.79
CA ILE A 142 10.94 0.12 8.18
C ILE A 142 11.54 1.26 9.00
N GLN A 143 12.52 1.98 8.45
CA GLN A 143 13.14 3.14 9.09
C GLN A 143 12.08 4.21 9.37
N LEU A 144 11.35 4.65 8.34
CA LEU A 144 10.33 5.70 8.49
C LEU A 144 9.23 5.33 9.48
N LEU A 145 8.88 4.04 9.61
CA LEU A 145 7.89 3.53 10.56
C LEU A 145 8.43 3.35 12.00
N ASN A 146 9.74 3.41 12.21
CA ASN A 146 10.37 3.18 13.52
C ASN A 146 11.17 4.38 14.07
N GLU A 147 11.41 5.41 13.27
CA GLU A 147 11.98 6.67 13.77
C GLU A 147 11.17 7.21 14.96
N PHE A 148 11.86 7.78 15.95
CA PHE A 148 11.28 8.30 17.18
C PHE A 148 11.01 9.80 17.05
#